data_AF-A0A9X1P8C9-F1
#
_entry.id   AF-A0A9X1P8C9-F1
#
_cell.length_a   1.000
_cell.length_b   1.000
_cell.length_c   1.000
_cell.angle_alpha   90.00
_cell.angle_beta   90.00
_cell.angle_gamma   90.00
#
_symmetry.space_group_name_H-M   'P 1'
#
loop_
_entity.id
_entity.type
_entity.pdbx_description
1 polymer ?
#
loop_
_entity_poly.entity_id
_entity_poly.type
_entity_poly.pdbx_seq_one_letter_code
_entity_poly.pdbx_strand_id
1 'polypeptide(L)'
;MSSKPTTKLKENPFTKRREPLGFMLWLGVIGSSLLFTSIFIIFLIRMHRETGHMIVLPDMFWLSTLVILFSSITLHEANLAFASERFLHYRVFLGATLILGITFILLQAGGWAEMLNAGIFNGITTSSGLVYLLTGLHLVHIVAGVIYLSMLFQKAVKNRTYVDSFVYSVNPPNRLRIKLLTRYWHFTGALWLVVFLFLIVLY
;
A
#
# COMPACT_ATOMS: atom_id res chain seq x y z
N MET A 1 -24.72 42.32 -19.34
CA MET A 1 -23.48 41.59 -18.97
C MET A 1 -23.61 40.15 -19.46
N SER A 2 -22.90 39.78 -20.53
CA SER A 2 -23.02 38.46 -21.18
C SER A 2 -22.17 37.41 -20.45
N SER A 3 -22.79 36.32 -20.02
CA SER A 3 -22.12 35.17 -19.40
C SER A 3 -21.25 34.45 -20.43
N LYS A 4 -19.92 34.46 -20.24
CA LYS A 4 -18.99 33.70 -21.09
C LYS A 4 -19.36 32.20 -21.05
N PRO A 5 -19.57 31.53 -22.19
CA PRO A 5 -19.79 30.09 -22.22
C PRO A 5 -18.50 29.36 -21.84
N THR A 6 -18.55 28.54 -20.79
CA THR A 6 -17.45 27.65 -20.41
C THR A 6 -17.41 26.46 -21.36
N THR A 7 -16.58 26.54 -22.40
CA THR A 7 -16.28 25.44 -23.31
C THR A 7 -15.44 24.38 -22.58
N LYS A 8 -16.10 23.49 -21.81
CA LYS A 8 -15.47 22.21 -21.44
C LYS A 8 -15.40 21.37 -22.72
N LEU A 9 -14.29 21.48 -23.45
CA LEU A 9 -13.98 20.62 -24.58
C LEU A 9 -14.06 19.17 -24.09
N LYS A 10 -14.95 18.38 -24.70
CA LYS A 10 -15.08 16.95 -24.44
C LYS A 10 -13.78 16.30 -24.90
N GLU A 11 -12.86 16.06 -23.96
CA GLU A 11 -11.55 15.49 -24.27
C GLU A 11 -11.72 14.14 -24.96
N ASN A 12 -11.13 14.01 -26.15
CA ASN A 12 -11.23 12.81 -26.96
C ASN A 12 -10.38 11.69 -26.32
N PRO A 13 -10.96 10.52 -25.99
CA PRO A 13 -10.23 9.45 -25.28
C PRO A 13 -8.98 8.94 -26.03
N PHE A 14 -8.91 9.15 -27.34
CA PHE A 14 -7.78 8.75 -28.19
C PHE A 14 -6.60 9.72 -28.18
N THR A 15 -6.82 11.02 -27.95
CA THR A 15 -5.75 12.04 -27.87
C THR A 15 -5.39 12.43 -26.44
N LYS A 16 -6.08 11.85 -25.45
CA LYS A 16 -5.75 12.05 -24.04
C LYS A 16 -4.33 11.55 -23.79
N ARG A 17 -3.40 12.49 -23.59
CA ARG A 17 -2.01 12.20 -23.24
C ARG A 17 -2.01 11.40 -21.94
N ARG A 18 -1.84 10.08 -22.03
CA ARG A 18 -1.78 9.23 -20.84
C ARG A 18 -0.53 9.60 -20.08
N GLU A 19 -0.71 9.92 -18.80
CA GLU A 19 0.41 10.26 -17.94
C GLU A 19 1.32 9.03 -17.86
N PRO A 20 2.59 9.11 -18.32
CA PRO A 20 3.46 7.93 -18.44
C PRO A 20 3.66 7.23 -17.10
N LEU A 21 3.73 8.00 -16.01
CA LEU A 21 3.83 7.49 -14.64
C LEU A 21 2.61 6.66 -14.21
N GLY A 22 1.41 7.05 -14.64
CA GLY A 22 0.19 6.28 -14.35
C GLY A 22 0.14 4.95 -15.07
N PHE A 23 0.62 4.92 -16.31
CA PHE A 23 0.75 3.69 -17.08
C PHE A 23 1.79 2.74 -16.45
N MET A 24 2.97 3.26 -16.06
CA MET A 24 4.00 2.48 -15.37
C MET A 24 3.50 1.89 -14.05
N LEU A 25 2.73 2.66 -13.27
CA LEU A 25 2.11 2.14 -12.04
C LEU A 25 1.18 0.96 -12.34
N TRP A 26 0.31 1.09 -13.34
CA TRP A 26 -0.62 0.01 -13.72
C TRP A 26 0.11 -1.25 -14.18
N LEU A 27 1.18 -1.11 -14.98
CA LEU A 27 2.02 -2.24 -15.34
C LEU A 27 2.63 -2.91 -14.11
N GLY A 28 3.14 -2.13 -13.16
CA GLY A 28 3.67 -2.65 -11.90
C GLY A 28 2.61 -3.39 -11.07
N VAL A 29 1.42 -2.82 -10.93
CA VAL A 29 0.28 -3.42 -10.21
C VAL A 29 -0.12 -4.75 -10.84
N ILE A 30 -0.27 -4.81 -12.16
CA ILE A 30 -0.61 -6.04 -12.89
C ILE A 30 0.50 -7.08 -12.72
N GLY A 31 1.76 -6.66 -12.86
CA GLY A 31 2.92 -7.56 -12.69
C GLY A 31 3.00 -8.15 -11.29
N SER A 32 2.89 -7.32 -10.25
CA SER A 32 2.82 -7.80 -8.87
C SER A 32 1.62 -8.73 -8.65
N SER A 33 0.45 -8.40 -9.19
CA SER A 33 -0.76 -9.23 -9.03
C SER A 33 -0.57 -10.63 -9.64
N LEU A 34 0.02 -10.69 -10.84
CA LEU A 34 0.33 -11.96 -11.51
C LEU A 34 1.35 -12.78 -10.71
N LEU A 35 2.39 -12.13 -10.19
CA LEU A 35 3.42 -12.78 -9.37
C LEU A 35 2.80 -13.40 -8.12
N PHE A 36 2.05 -12.63 -7.33
CA PHE A 36 1.40 -13.13 -6.12
C PHE A 36 0.41 -14.26 -6.43
N THR A 37 -0.42 -14.10 -7.45
CA THR A 37 -1.38 -15.14 -7.90
C THR A 37 -0.67 -16.43 -8.28
N SER A 38 0.48 -16.36 -8.96
CA SER A 38 1.26 -17.55 -9.32
C SER A 38 1.78 -18.28 -8.09
N ILE A 39 2.29 -17.55 -7.09
CA ILE A 39 2.74 -18.15 -5.82
C ILE A 39 1.56 -18.78 -5.07
N PHE A 40 0.40 -18.12 -5.04
CA PHE A 40 -0.82 -18.66 -4.43
C PHE A 40 -1.26 -19.97 -5.08
N ILE A 41 -1.26 -20.05 -6.41
CA ILE A 41 -1.63 -21.29 -7.13
C ILE A 41 -0.66 -22.43 -6.79
N ILE A 42 0.65 -22.15 -6.80
CA ILE A 42 1.68 -23.15 -6.45
C ILE A 42 1.46 -23.66 -5.02
N PHE A 43 1.12 -22.76 -4.10
CA PHE A 43 0.83 -23.15 -2.73
C PHE A 43 -0.41 -24.04 -2.62
N LEU A 44 -1.54 -23.66 -3.25
CA LEU A 44 -2.79 -24.44 -3.18
C LEU A 44 -2.59 -25.89 -3.67
N ILE A 45 -1.74 -26.07 -4.68
CA ILE A 45 -1.38 -27.40 -5.20
C ILE A 45 -0.53 -28.19 -4.19
N ARG A 46 0.37 -27.53 -3.46
CA ARG A 46 1.26 -28.20 -2.48
C ARG A 46 0.59 -28.47 -1.12
N MET A 47 -0.28 -27.57 -0.64
CA MET A 47 -0.94 -27.69 0.66
C MET A 47 -1.79 -28.97 0.79
N HIS A 48 -2.42 -29.43 -0.30
CA HIS A 48 -3.19 -30.68 -0.32
C HIS A 48 -2.41 -31.92 0.14
N ARG A 49 -1.08 -31.84 0.24
CA ARG A 49 -0.21 -32.98 0.59
C ARG A 49 0.29 -32.96 2.04
N GLU A 50 0.09 -31.88 2.78
CA GLU A 50 0.67 -31.69 4.12
C GLU A 50 -0.39 -31.23 5.14
N THR A 51 -1.26 -32.16 5.54
CA THR A 51 -2.26 -31.98 6.60
C THR A 51 -1.67 -32.42 7.94
N GLY A 52 -1.34 -31.50 8.85
CA GLY A 52 -0.86 -31.96 10.17
C GLY A 52 -0.57 -30.97 11.28
N HIS A 53 -0.50 -29.65 11.07
CA HIS A 53 -0.16 -28.73 12.17
C HIS A 53 -1.07 -27.50 12.20
N MET A 54 -2.11 -27.56 13.04
CA MET A 54 -2.88 -26.39 13.47
C MET A 54 -1.99 -25.54 14.38
N ILE A 55 -1.29 -24.57 13.80
CA ILE A 55 -0.55 -23.57 14.56
C ILE A 55 -1.43 -22.34 14.63
N VAL A 56 -1.70 -21.85 15.83
CA VAL A 56 -2.55 -20.66 16.02
C VAL A 56 -1.85 -19.44 15.41
N LEU A 57 -2.59 -18.67 14.60
CA LEU A 57 -2.07 -17.45 14.00
C LEU A 57 -1.76 -16.41 15.08
N PRO A 58 -0.55 -15.80 15.09
CA PRO A 58 -0.22 -14.76 16.06
C PRO A 58 -1.17 -13.56 16.01
N ASP A 59 -1.58 -13.06 17.19
CA ASP A 59 -2.45 -11.87 17.34
C ASP A 59 -1.87 -10.62 16.66
N MET A 60 -0.54 -10.57 16.50
CA MET A 60 0.15 -9.47 15.82
C MET A 60 -0.30 -9.29 14.35
N PHE A 61 -0.71 -10.37 13.66
CA PHE A 61 -1.21 -10.28 12.28
C PHE A 61 -2.62 -9.68 12.19
N TRP A 62 -3.44 -9.87 13.22
CA TRP A 62 -4.75 -9.20 13.31
C TRP A 62 -4.58 -7.70 13.52
N LEU A 63 -3.70 -7.32 14.44
CA LEU A 63 -3.38 -5.91 14.70
C LEU A 63 -2.78 -5.23 13.46
N SER A 64 -1.88 -5.89 12.74
CA SER A 64 -1.28 -5.33 11.53
C SER A 64 -2.32 -5.10 10.42
N THR A 65 -3.31 -6.00 10.30
CA THR A 65 -4.42 -5.85 9.37
C THR A 65 -5.31 -4.65 9.70
N LEU A 66 -5.60 -4.44 10.99
CA LEU A 66 -6.32 -3.24 11.42
C LEU A 66 -5.51 -1.97 11.11
N VAL A 67 -4.21 -1.97 11.39
CA VAL A 67 -3.31 -0.83 11.14
C VAL A 67 -3.26 -0.46 9.66
N ILE A 68 -3.16 -1.43 8.74
CA ILE A 68 -3.09 -1.14 7.30
C ILE A 68 -4.42 -0.61 6.76
N LEU A 69 -5.56 -1.08 7.30
CA LEU A 69 -6.88 -0.55 6.95
C LEU A 69 -7.01 0.92 7.37
N PHE A 70 -6.66 1.26 8.62
CA PHE A 70 -6.64 2.65 9.07
C PHE A 70 -5.67 3.51 8.27
N SER A 71 -4.48 2.99 7.95
CA SER A 71 -3.49 3.67 7.11
C SER A 71 -4.05 4.01 5.72
N SER A 72 -4.86 3.11 5.15
CA SER A 72 -5.55 3.32 3.88
C SER A 72 -6.51 4.50 3.94
N ILE A 73 -7.30 4.59 5.02
CA ILE A 73 -8.27 5.67 5.24
C ILE A 73 -7.53 7.01 5.45
N THR A 74 -6.48 7.02 6.27
CA THR A 74 -5.73 8.26 6.53
C THR A 74 -5.07 8.80 5.26
N LEU A 75 -4.56 7.93 4.38
CA LEU A 75 -3.96 8.37 3.12
C LEU A 75 -4.99 8.88 2.12
N HIS A 76 -6.19 8.29 2.13
CA HIS A 76 -7.31 8.77 1.34
C HIS A 76 -7.70 10.20 1.74
N GLU A 77 -7.86 10.44 3.05
CA GLU A 77 -8.13 11.76 3.61
C GLU A 77 -7.01 12.77 3.33
N ALA A 78 -5.74 12.33 3.38
CA ALA A 78 -4.61 13.17 2.99
C ALA A 78 -4.74 13.65 1.53
N ASN A 79 -5.12 12.76 0.61
CA ASN A 79 -5.30 13.10 -0.80
C ASN A 79 -6.50 14.04 -1.03
N LEU A 80 -7.60 13.86 -0.30
CA LEU A 80 -8.74 14.79 -0.32
C LEU A 80 -8.36 16.16 0.23
N ALA A 81 -7.68 16.21 1.37
CA ALA A 81 -7.20 17.46 1.97
C ALA A 81 -6.23 18.20 1.04
N PHE A 82 -5.39 17.48 0.29
CA PHE A 82 -4.52 18.07 -0.72
C PHE A 82 -5.32 18.66 -1.90
N ALA A 83 -6.38 17.98 -2.34
CA ALA A 83 -7.25 18.44 -3.41
C ALA A 83 -8.06 19.68 -3.02
N SER A 84 -8.49 19.77 -1.75
CA SER A 84 -9.22 20.89 -1.15
C SER A 84 -8.31 21.98 -0.57
N GLU A 85 -7.01 21.96 -0.86
CA GLU A 85 -6.03 22.98 -0.44
C GLU A 85 -5.89 23.15 1.08
N ARG A 86 -6.33 22.15 1.86
CA ARG A 86 -6.20 22.11 3.32
C ARG A 86 -4.83 21.55 3.71
N PHE A 87 -3.77 22.34 3.50
CA PHE A 87 -2.38 21.87 3.64
C PHE A 87 -1.99 21.41 5.06
N LEU A 88 -2.62 21.94 6.11
CA LEU A 88 -2.39 21.45 7.47
C LEU A 88 -2.91 20.02 7.64
N HIS A 89 -4.14 19.76 7.20
CA HIS A 89 -4.77 18.43 7.28
C HIS A 89 -4.00 17.41 6.43
N TYR A 90 -3.60 17.81 5.21
CA TYR A 90 -2.74 16.98 4.35
C TYR A 90 -1.47 16.52 5.09
N ARG A 91 -0.76 17.44 5.77
CA ARG A 91 0.47 17.10 6.51
C ARG A 91 0.21 16.15 7.68
N VAL A 92 -0.84 16.40 8.46
CA VAL A 92 -1.21 15.56 9.60
C VAL A 92 -1.56 14.15 9.15
N PHE A 93 -2.44 14.01 8.16
CA PHE A 93 -2.86 12.69 7.64
C PHE A 93 -1.73 11.95 6.93
N LEU A 94 -0.86 12.65 6.21
CA LEU A 94 0.32 12.04 5.59
C LEU A 94 1.32 11.54 6.64
N GLY A 95 1.54 12.31 7.71
CA GLY A 95 2.35 11.89 8.85
C GLY A 95 1.75 10.71 9.62
N ALA A 96 0.43 10.73 9.85
CA ALA A 96 -0.28 9.62 10.47
C ALA A 96 -0.17 8.33 9.64
N THR A 97 -0.33 8.44 8.32
CA THR A 97 -0.14 7.30 7.40
C THR A 97 1.27 6.74 7.48
N LEU A 98 2.28 7.61 7.57
CA LEU A 98 3.69 7.19 7.68
C LEU A 98 3.95 6.43 8.98
N ILE A 99 3.45 6.94 10.11
CA ILE A 99 3.56 6.28 11.42
C ILE A 99 2.87 4.91 11.35
N LEU A 100 1.65 4.84 10.84
CA LEU A 100 0.92 3.57 10.69
C LEU A 100 1.65 2.58 9.78
N GLY A 101 2.27 3.05 8.70
CA GLY A 101 3.09 2.20 7.81
C GLY A 101 4.33 1.63 8.51
N ILE A 102 5.01 2.42 9.35
CA ILE A 102 6.14 1.95 10.16
C ILE A 102 5.65 0.96 11.23
N THR A 103 4.54 1.26 11.91
CA THR A 103 3.92 0.35 12.88
C THR A 103 3.56 -0.99 12.24
N PHE A 104 3.04 -0.99 11.00
CA PHE A 104 2.77 -2.21 10.25
C PHE A 104 4.03 -3.05 10.06
N ILE A 105 5.14 -2.44 9.64
CA ILE A 105 6.43 -3.14 9.46
C ILE A 105 6.90 -3.78 10.78
N LEU A 106 6.78 -3.06 11.90
CA LEU A 106 7.15 -3.56 13.22
C LEU A 106 6.27 -4.74 13.66
N LEU A 107 4.95 -4.66 13.42
CA LEU A 107 4.03 -5.75 13.73
C LEU A 107 4.31 -6.99 12.86
N GLN A 108 4.69 -6.82 11.59
CA GLN A 108 5.12 -7.93 10.73
C GLN A 108 6.39 -8.61 11.27
N ALA A 109 7.39 -7.81 11.65
CA ALA A 109 8.62 -8.33 12.23
C ALA A 109 8.37 -9.07 13.56
N GLY A 110 7.46 -8.56 14.40
CA GLY A 110 7.02 -9.22 15.63
C GLY A 110 6.31 -10.54 15.35
N GLY A 111 5.38 -10.56 14.38
CA GLY A 111 4.69 -11.79 13.96
C GLY A 111 5.66 -12.85 13.45
N TRP A 112 6.69 -12.47 12.68
CA TRP A 112 7.74 -13.40 12.28
C TRP A 112 8.57 -13.92 13.46
N ALA A 113 8.92 -13.07 14.42
CA ALA A 113 9.66 -13.49 15.61
C ALA A 113 8.85 -14.50 16.44
N GLU A 114 7.54 -14.31 16.55
CA GLU A 114 6.63 -15.24 17.23
C GLU A 114 6.52 -16.57 16.49
N MET A 115 6.39 -16.54 15.16
CA MET A 115 6.42 -17.76 14.32
C MET A 115 7.75 -18.53 14.42
N LEU A 116 8.87 -17.82 14.56
CA LEU A 116 10.20 -18.42 14.78
C LEU A 116 10.28 -19.09 16.15
N ASN A 117 9.84 -18.40 17.21
CA ASN A 117 9.83 -18.94 18.57
C ASN A 117 8.87 -20.13 18.74
N ALA A 118 7.76 -20.15 18.01
CA ALA A 118 6.81 -21.26 17.99
C ALA A 118 7.36 -22.54 17.30
N GLY A 119 8.60 -22.51 16.78
CA GLY A 119 9.25 -23.70 16.22
C GLY A 119 8.71 -24.13 14.86
N ILE A 120 7.89 -23.30 14.19
CA ILE A 120 7.33 -23.54 12.85
C ILE A 120 8.45 -23.80 11.81
N PHE A 121 9.65 -23.30 12.09
CA PHE A 121 10.81 -23.41 11.22
C PHE A 121 11.80 -24.53 11.58
N ASN A 122 11.59 -25.26 12.67
CA ASN A 122 12.49 -26.35 13.08
C ASN A 122 12.36 -27.61 12.19
N GLY A 123 11.39 -27.62 11.27
CA GLY A 123 11.35 -28.48 10.10
C GLY A 123 10.79 -27.68 8.93
N ILE A 124 11.66 -27.15 8.06
CA ILE A 124 11.25 -26.35 6.89
C ILE A 124 10.43 -27.25 5.95
N THR A 125 9.12 -27.24 6.10
CA THR A 125 8.20 -27.78 5.12
C THR A 125 8.10 -26.81 3.95
N THR A 126 7.71 -27.29 2.77
CA THR A 126 7.57 -26.37 1.63
C THR A 126 6.51 -25.29 1.92
N SER A 127 5.50 -25.63 2.73
CA SER A 127 4.40 -24.73 3.08
C SER A 127 4.85 -23.53 3.93
N SER A 128 5.69 -23.74 4.95
CA SER A 128 6.19 -22.62 5.77
C SER A 128 7.12 -21.68 4.99
N GLY A 129 7.94 -22.22 4.09
CA GLY A 129 8.78 -21.43 3.19
C GLY A 129 8.00 -20.53 2.23
N LEU A 130 6.86 -21.01 1.71
CA LEU A 130 6.00 -20.22 0.84
C LEU A 130 5.26 -19.11 1.58
N VAL A 131 4.84 -19.34 2.84
CA VAL A 131 4.28 -18.29 3.71
C VAL A 131 5.30 -17.18 3.97
N TYR A 132 6.55 -17.54 4.26
CA TYR A 132 7.63 -16.57 4.44
C TYR A 132 7.91 -15.78 3.15
N LEU A 133 7.90 -16.46 1.99
CA LEU A 133 8.07 -15.81 0.69
C LEU A 133 6.94 -14.80 0.40
N LEU A 134 5.68 -15.18 0.63
CA LEU A 134 4.51 -14.31 0.40
C LEU A 134 4.53 -13.08 1.33
N THR A 135 4.69 -13.30 2.62
CA THR A 135 4.71 -12.20 3.62
C THR A 135 5.96 -11.33 3.46
N GLY A 136 7.11 -11.91 3.14
CA GLY A 136 8.36 -11.19 2.92
C GLY A 136 8.33 -10.34 1.66
N LEU A 137 7.83 -10.89 0.55
CA LEU A 137 7.64 -10.12 -0.67
C LEU A 137 6.65 -8.96 -0.45
N HIS A 138 5.59 -9.20 0.32
CA HIS A 138 4.64 -8.15 0.68
C HIS A 138 5.31 -7.04 1.52
N LEU A 139 6.14 -7.42 2.49
CA LEU A 139 6.90 -6.46 3.31
C LEU A 139 7.80 -5.56 2.45
N VAL A 140 8.46 -6.13 1.43
CA VAL A 140 9.27 -5.34 0.48
C VAL A 140 8.43 -4.26 -0.23
N HIS A 141 7.18 -4.57 -0.63
CA HIS A 141 6.29 -3.59 -1.24
C HIS A 141 5.92 -2.47 -0.24
N ILE A 142 5.58 -2.82 1.00
CA ILE A 142 5.28 -1.82 2.03
C ILE A 142 6.48 -0.93 2.31
N VAL A 143 7.69 -1.50 2.45
CA VAL A 143 8.93 -0.73 2.66
C VAL A 143 9.17 0.24 1.51
N ALA A 144 9.02 -0.19 0.26
CA ALA A 144 9.13 0.70 -0.91
C ALA A 144 8.11 1.85 -0.85
N GLY A 145 6.86 1.56 -0.46
CA GLY A 145 5.82 2.55 -0.22
C GLY A 145 6.18 3.54 0.88
N VAL A 146 6.69 3.06 2.03
CA VAL A 146 7.07 3.87 3.19
C VAL A 146 8.24 4.79 2.86
N ILE A 147 9.23 4.33 2.10
CA ILE A 147 10.35 5.16 1.62
C ILE A 147 9.81 6.32 0.77
N TYR A 148 8.93 6.02 -0.19
CA TYR A 148 8.37 7.05 -1.06
C TYR A 148 7.45 8.02 -0.30
N LEU A 149 6.64 7.51 0.64
CA LEU A 149 5.80 8.30 1.53
C LEU A 149 6.65 9.23 2.42
N SER A 150 7.79 8.75 2.93
CA SER A 150 8.75 9.54 3.70
C SER A 150 9.32 10.70 2.88
N MET A 151 9.70 10.46 1.62
CA MET A 151 10.18 11.52 0.72
C MET A 151 9.10 12.60 0.45
N LEU A 152 7.83 12.19 0.31
CA LEU A 152 6.70 13.10 0.16
C LEU A 152 6.44 13.89 1.45
N PHE A 153 6.52 13.24 2.61
CA PHE A 153 6.37 13.88 3.90
C PHE A 153 7.48 14.91 4.16
N GLN A 154 8.74 14.60 3.85
CA GLN A 154 9.84 15.56 3.94
C GLN A 154 9.60 16.80 3.07
N LYS A 155 9.10 16.63 1.85
CA LYS A 155 8.73 17.76 0.97
C LYS A 155 7.56 18.56 1.54
N ALA A 156 6.55 17.89 2.09
CA ALA A 156 5.40 18.53 2.74
C ALA A 156 5.81 19.33 3.99
N VAL A 157 6.79 18.84 4.75
CA VAL A 157 7.33 19.53 5.93
C VAL A 157 8.29 20.67 5.54
N LYS A 158 9.00 20.57 4.42
CA LYS A 158 9.87 21.64 3.91
C LYS A 158 9.07 22.83 3.37
N ASN A 159 7.96 22.57 2.68
CA ASN A 159 7.09 23.61 2.11
C ASN A 159 6.13 24.18 3.17
N ARG A 160 6.65 24.72 4.28
CA ARG A 160 5.82 25.15 5.43
C ARG A 160 4.93 26.34 5.13
N THR A 161 5.39 27.25 4.28
CA THR A 161 4.66 28.45 3.91
C THR A 161 3.41 28.07 3.09
N TYR A 162 2.28 28.72 3.37
CA TYR A 162 1.04 28.50 2.62
C TYR A 162 1.26 28.72 1.11
N VAL A 163 2.05 29.73 0.74
CA VAL A 163 2.38 30.05 -0.66
C VAL A 163 3.14 28.91 -1.34
N ASP A 164 4.15 28.33 -0.68
CA ASP A 164 4.94 27.20 -1.23
C ASP A 164 4.09 25.94 -1.36
N SER A 165 3.24 25.67 -0.38
CA SER A 165 2.29 24.55 -0.42
C SER A 165 1.25 24.72 -1.53
N PHE A 166 0.78 25.95 -1.76
CA PHE A 166 -0.14 26.27 -2.84
C PHE A 166 0.53 26.15 -4.22
N VAL A 167 1.72 26.69 -4.41
CA VAL A 167 2.49 26.49 -5.65
C VAL A 167 2.76 25.00 -5.87
N TYR A 168 3.09 24.26 -4.83
CA TYR A 168 3.29 22.82 -4.91
C TYR A 168 2.01 22.07 -5.29
N SER A 169 0.85 22.49 -4.79
CA SER A 169 -0.44 21.85 -5.08
C SER A 169 -0.97 22.20 -6.46
N VAL A 170 -0.78 23.43 -6.94
CA VAL A 170 -1.25 23.85 -8.27
C VAL A 170 -0.46 23.14 -9.38
N ASN A 171 0.78 22.70 -9.10
CA ASN A 171 1.59 21.94 -10.04
C ASN A 171 0.98 20.56 -10.38
N PRO A 172 0.56 20.33 -11.65
CA PRO A 172 -0.04 19.07 -12.07
C PRO A 172 0.80 17.81 -11.76
N PRO A 173 2.14 17.82 -11.90
CA PRO A 173 2.97 16.65 -11.58
C PRO A 173 2.94 16.23 -10.11
N ASN A 174 2.74 17.16 -9.18
CA ASN A 174 2.72 16.85 -7.74
C ASN A 174 1.38 16.27 -7.30
N ARG A 175 0.26 16.81 -7.82
CA ARG A 175 -1.07 16.19 -7.67
C ARG A 175 -1.07 14.76 -8.21
N LEU A 176 -0.40 14.54 -9.34
CA LEU A 176 -0.27 13.21 -9.92
C LEU A 176 0.48 12.25 -8.99
N ARG A 177 1.64 12.65 -8.45
CA ARG A 177 2.45 11.82 -7.55
C ARG A 177 1.67 11.33 -6.33
N ILE A 178 0.91 12.23 -5.67
CA ILE A 178 0.09 11.86 -4.51
C ILE A 178 -1.03 10.90 -4.93
N LYS A 179 -1.74 11.18 -6.03
CA LYS A 179 -2.77 10.26 -6.56
C LYS A 179 -2.22 8.88 -6.94
N LEU A 180 -0.99 8.80 -7.45
CA LEU A 180 -0.35 7.53 -7.76
C LEU A 180 0.05 6.77 -6.49
N LEU A 181 0.62 7.47 -5.50
CA LEU A 181 0.93 6.88 -4.21
C LEU A 181 -0.32 6.34 -3.51
N THR A 182 -1.40 7.13 -3.46
CA THR A 182 -2.67 6.67 -2.86
C THR A 182 -3.18 5.40 -3.54
N ARG A 183 -3.15 5.33 -4.88
CA ARG A 183 -3.52 4.12 -5.62
C ARG A 183 -2.61 2.93 -5.32
N TYR A 184 -1.30 3.15 -5.30
CA TYR A 184 -0.32 2.12 -4.94
C TYR A 184 -0.57 1.57 -3.53
N TRP A 185 -0.75 2.46 -2.54
CA TRP A 185 -0.95 2.08 -1.14
C TRP A 185 -2.24 1.29 -0.93
N HIS A 186 -3.34 1.69 -1.57
CA HIS A 186 -4.59 0.92 -1.54
C HIS A 186 -4.42 -0.46 -2.18
N PHE A 187 -3.69 -0.56 -3.30
CA PHE A 187 -3.38 -1.86 -3.92
C PHE A 187 -2.58 -2.75 -2.97
N THR A 188 -1.51 -2.24 -2.38
CA THR A 188 -0.69 -3.02 -1.44
C THR A 188 -1.52 -3.43 -0.22
N GLY A 189 -2.35 -2.56 0.33
CA GLY A 189 -3.28 -2.91 1.43
C GLY A 189 -4.30 -3.98 1.04
N ALA A 190 -4.90 -3.89 -0.16
CA ALA A 190 -5.82 -4.92 -0.65
C ALA A 190 -5.11 -6.27 -0.87
N LEU A 191 -3.87 -6.24 -1.37
CA LEU A 191 -3.03 -7.42 -1.53
C LEU A 191 -2.74 -8.06 -0.17
N TRP A 192 -2.49 -7.27 0.88
CA TRP A 192 -2.34 -7.78 2.24
C TRP A 192 -3.59 -8.52 2.70
N LEU A 193 -4.79 -7.98 2.48
CA LEU A 193 -6.04 -8.64 2.88
C LEU A 193 -6.19 -10.02 2.23
N VAL A 194 -5.78 -10.17 0.97
CA VAL A 194 -5.78 -11.47 0.29
C VAL A 194 -4.77 -12.43 0.93
N VAL A 195 -3.53 -11.96 1.20
CA VAL A 195 -2.51 -12.76 1.90
C VAL A 195 -2.98 -13.15 3.30
N PHE A 196 -3.57 -12.22 4.03
CA PHE A 196 -4.04 -12.44 5.40
C PHE A 196 -5.23 -13.41 5.46
N LEU A 197 -6.22 -13.27 4.57
CA LEU A 197 -7.30 -14.23 4.44
C LEU A 197 -6.78 -15.64 4.14
N PHE A 198 -5.75 -15.73 3.31
CA PHE A 198 -5.08 -16.99 3.03
C PHE A 198 -4.34 -17.57 4.25
N LEU A 199 -3.71 -16.72 5.07
CA LEU A 199 -3.11 -17.17 6.33
C LEU A 199 -4.16 -17.71 7.30
N ILE A 200 -5.35 -17.09 7.38
CA ILE A 200 -6.46 -17.59 8.22
C ILE A 200 -6.98 -18.94 7.72
N VAL A 201 -7.06 -19.17 6.41
CA VAL A 201 -7.51 -20.47 5.88
C VAL A 201 -6.49 -21.58 6.15
N LEU A 202 -5.23 -21.23 6.32
CA LEU A 202 -4.12 -22.16 6.53
C LEU A 202 -3.95 -22.58 8.00
N TYR A 203 -4.25 -21.70 8.95
CA TYR A 203 -3.94 -21.81 10.38
C TYR A 203 -5.20 -21.73 11.23
#